data_AF-A0A0A1MVT0-F1
#
_entry.id   AF-A0A0A1MVT0-F1
#
_cell.length_a   1.000
_cell.length_b   1.000
_cell.length_c   1.000
_cell.angle_alpha   90.00
_cell.angle_beta   90.00
_cell.angle_gamma   90.00
#
_symmetry.space_group_name_H-M   'P 1'
#
loop_
_entity.id
_entity.type
_entity.pdbx_description
1 polymer ?
#
loop_
_entity_poly.entity_id
_entity_poly.type
_entity_poly.pdbx_seq_one_letter_code
_entity_poly.pdbx_strand_id
1 'polypeptide(L)'
;MLAYETLYIAVFSMVVGFVAGTILNKVCVLLIRQMIGADVALGSEFSSEAVIWTLSFFSIIFLLILLGNISQIRLANPIELLKSGNVGEKEPKTKIFFSILGVLLTGWGYYIVLTLQSPISGMPYAFLAAVLIIAGTYLLFTTGSIAVLKILKNNKNYYYQTNHFIPVSGMLYRMKKNAVGLGNITILSVGVILLLSIAVSLYIVSESDDATYSGNVISEVRLPEETDETEEEIKAKLSELIDQTASETNNTVTGSSSYTYLNFVTLAAGDGFEVTKDAYSMLANESPINLYMTDQESYNQLTGDNLSLDENEVYVHGTGDEYTNGTLSLMDFQFPATVMEDMKEFSIDNETTSLISDTYYMIVDDIETLRQIEHQQKEILGDYAASTNVSTQISLEQGVNDDQEIAFGEQLRSNMKKEDMDIVVVDTRSEAASDLILIMINQVNLFPISVLIAFLVFLIVYVVIYRITARVYYKIVQ
;
A
#
# COMPACT_ATOMS: atom_id res chain seq x y z
N MET A 1 19.12 -25.68 -35.49
CA MET A 1 18.63 -24.39 -35.99
C MET A 1 17.80 -23.66 -34.93
N LEU A 2 16.66 -24.20 -34.49
CA LEU A 2 15.78 -23.54 -33.51
C LEU A 2 16.40 -23.27 -32.14
N ALA A 3 17.31 -24.13 -31.68
CA ALA A 3 18.06 -23.85 -30.44
C ALA A 3 18.96 -22.62 -30.58
N TYR A 4 19.66 -22.48 -31.72
CA TYR A 4 20.46 -21.29 -32.01
C TYR A 4 19.61 -20.04 -32.21
N GLU A 5 18.46 -20.16 -32.88
CA GLU A 5 17.51 -19.06 -33.03
C GLU A 5 16.97 -18.58 -31.68
N THR A 6 16.53 -19.51 -30.82
CA THR A 6 16.06 -19.20 -29.46
C THR A 6 17.17 -18.56 -28.63
N LEU A 7 18.41 -19.05 -28.76
CA LEU A 7 19.58 -18.48 -28.10
C LEU A 7 19.86 -17.04 -28.56
N TYR A 8 19.83 -16.77 -29.87
CA TYR A 8 20.04 -15.42 -30.40
C TYR A 8 18.94 -14.46 -29.96
N ILE A 9 17.68 -14.91 -29.94
CA ILE A 9 16.56 -14.11 -29.42
C ILE A 9 16.74 -13.86 -27.93
N ALA A 10 17.14 -14.86 -27.15
CA ALA A 10 17.38 -14.73 -25.72
C ALA A 10 18.47 -13.68 -25.43
N VAL A 11 19.63 -13.79 -26.08
CA VAL A 11 20.74 -12.83 -25.90
C VAL A 11 20.32 -11.43 -26.33
N PHE A 12 19.72 -11.28 -27.51
CA PHE A 12 19.32 -9.96 -28.01
C PHE A 12 18.26 -9.31 -27.12
N SER A 13 17.23 -10.05 -26.72
CA SER A 13 16.17 -9.54 -25.85
C SER A 13 16.66 -9.22 -24.45
N MET A 14 17.57 -10.01 -23.86
CA MET A 14 18.19 -9.69 -22.57
C MET A 14 19.02 -8.41 -22.66
N VAL A 15 19.85 -8.27 -23.70
CA VAL A 15 20.69 -7.07 -23.87
C VAL A 15 19.82 -5.82 -24.06
N VAL A 16 18.86 -5.87 -24.98
CA VAL A 16 17.97 -4.73 -25.24
C VAL A 16 17.10 -4.43 -24.02
N GLY A 17 16.54 -5.45 -23.37
CA GLY A 17 15.70 -5.31 -22.19
C GLY A 17 16.48 -4.73 -21.00
N PHE A 18 17.72 -5.16 -20.80
CA PHE A 18 18.58 -4.62 -19.76
C PHE A 18 18.94 -3.15 -20.01
N VAL A 19 19.37 -2.81 -21.22
CA VAL A 19 19.69 -1.42 -21.59
C VAL A 19 18.45 -0.53 -21.48
N ALA A 20 17.32 -0.95 -22.05
CA ALA A 20 16.08 -0.18 -21.96
C ALA A 20 15.59 -0.05 -20.51
N GLY A 21 15.68 -1.13 -19.72
CA GLY A 21 15.28 -1.14 -18.31
C GLY A 21 16.13 -0.21 -17.44
N THR A 22 17.45 -0.21 -17.62
CA THR A 22 18.34 0.71 -16.89
C THR A 22 18.08 2.18 -17.25
N ILE A 23 17.85 2.49 -18.54
CA ILE A 23 17.47 3.83 -18.98
C ILE A 23 16.12 4.23 -18.38
N LEU A 24 15.12 3.36 -18.46
CA LEU A 24 13.78 3.63 -17.95
C LEU A 24 13.79 3.80 -16.43
N ASN A 25 14.54 2.98 -15.71
CA ASN A 25 14.74 3.13 -14.27
C ASN A 25 15.30 4.51 -13.94
N LYS A 26 16.32 4.97 -14.68
CA LYS A 26 16.88 6.30 -14.46
C LYS A 26 15.86 7.40 -14.75
N VAL A 27 15.07 7.27 -15.82
CA VAL A 27 13.97 8.21 -16.13
C VAL A 27 12.93 8.23 -15.01
N CYS A 28 12.49 7.07 -14.52
CA CYS A 28 11.53 6.96 -13.42
C CYS A 28 12.06 7.58 -12.13
N VAL A 29 13.30 7.28 -11.74
CA VAL A 29 13.92 7.86 -10.52
C VAL A 29 14.05 9.38 -10.65
N LEU A 30 14.44 9.88 -11.83
CA LEU A 30 14.51 11.32 -12.08
C LEU A 30 13.12 11.97 -12.02
N LEU A 31 12.09 11.31 -12.59
CA LEU A 31 10.71 11.78 -12.51
C LEU A 31 10.22 11.81 -11.06
N ILE A 32 10.48 10.75 -10.28
CA ILE A 32 10.09 10.68 -8.87
C ILE A 32 10.81 11.76 -8.06
N ARG A 33 12.13 11.92 -8.21
CA ARG A 33 12.87 12.99 -7.51
C ARG A 33 12.38 14.39 -7.90
N GLN A 34 12.08 14.59 -9.18
CA GLN A 34 11.50 15.83 -9.67
C GLN A 34 10.08 16.08 -9.12
N MET A 35 9.29 15.01 -8.95
CA MET A 35 7.97 15.08 -8.33
C MET A 35 8.08 15.43 -6.84
N ILE A 36 9.03 14.82 -6.13
CA ILE A 36 9.29 15.00 -4.68
C ILE A 36 10.06 16.30 -4.38
N GLY A 37 10.38 17.14 -5.37
CA GLY A 37 11.15 18.38 -5.17
C GLY A 37 12.60 18.17 -4.68
N ALA A 38 13.09 16.94 -4.66
CA ALA A 38 14.44 16.59 -4.22
C ALA A 38 15.49 16.98 -5.27
N ASP A 39 16.68 17.38 -4.81
CA ASP A 39 17.79 17.69 -5.70
C ASP A 39 18.08 16.54 -6.68
N VAL A 40 18.17 16.89 -7.96
CA VAL A 40 18.41 15.94 -9.05
C VAL A 40 19.87 15.49 -9.03
N ALA A 41 20.23 14.66 -8.05
CA ALA A 41 21.54 14.04 -7.98
C ALA A 41 21.62 12.88 -8.98
N LEU A 42 22.60 12.94 -9.88
CA LEU A 42 22.90 11.88 -10.84
C LEU A 42 23.64 10.69 -10.19
N GLY A 43 23.27 10.31 -8.97
CA GLY A 43 23.75 9.08 -8.34
C GLY A 43 23.29 7.84 -9.11
N SER A 44 24.14 6.82 -9.18
CA SER A 44 23.78 5.51 -9.76
C SER A 44 23.49 4.53 -8.63
N GLU A 45 22.21 4.24 -8.40
CA GLU A 45 21.75 3.18 -7.51
C GLU A 45 21.76 1.84 -8.27
N PHE A 46 22.96 1.39 -8.67
CA PHE A 46 23.11 0.13 -9.40
C PHE A 46 23.30 -1.02 -8.42
N SER A 47 22.24 -1.79 -8.16
CA SER A 47 22.34 -3.03 -7.38
C SER A 47 22.83 -4.17 -8.27
N SER A 48 24.07 -4.62 -8.04
CA SER A 48 24.62 -5.79 -8.74
C SER A 48 23.83 -7.06 -8.46
N GLU A 49 23.25 -7.16 -7.27
CA GLU A 49 22.39 -8.29 -6.88
C GLU A 49 21.09 -8.33 -7.70
N ALA A 50 20.42 -7.19 -7.88
CA ALA A 50 19.20 -7.10 -8.69
C ALA A 50 19.44 -7.52 -10.15
N VAL A 51 20.62 -7.18 -10.70
CA VAL A 51 21.02 -7.60 -12.05
C VAL A 51 21.18 -9.11 -12.16
N ILE A 52 21.83 -9.75 -11.17
CA ILE A 52 22.02 -11.20 -11.17
C ILE A 52 20.68 -11.93 -11.09
N TRP A 53 19.77 -11.48 -10.21
CA TRP A 53 18.43 -12.05 -10.11
C TRP A 53 17.64 -11.91 -11.40
N THR A 54 17.68 -10.73 -12.02
CA THR A 54 16.97 -10.47 -13.29
C THR A 54 17.51 -11.36 -14.41
N LEU A 55 18.84 -11.42 -14.58
CA LEU A 55 19.47 -12.22 -15.63
C LEU A 55 19.20 -13.71 -15.43
N SER A 56 19.25 -14.19 -14.18
CA SER A 56 18.96 -15.58 -13.83
C SER A 56 17.50 -15.94 -14.13
N PHE A 57 16.55 -15.08 -13.74
CA PHE A 57 15.13 -15.28 -13.97
C PHE A 57 14.79 -15.38 -15.46
N PHE A 58 15.26 -14.43 -16.28
CA PHE A 58 15.03 -14.49 -17.73
C PHE A 58 15.76 -15.66 -18.39
N SER A 59 16.94 -16.05 -17.89
CA SER A 59 17.65 -17.24 -18.40
C SER A 59 16.85 -18.51 -18.17
N ILE A 60 16.23 -18.66 -16.99
CA ILE A 60 15.34 -19.78 -16.68
C ILE A 60 14.13 -19.78 -17.62
N ILE A 61 13.51 -18.61 -17.85
CA ILE A 61 12.37 -18.50 -18.79
C ILE A 61 12.76 -18.94 -20.20
N PHE A 62 13.87 -18.42 -20.75
CA PHE A 62 14.32 -18.81 -22.08
C PHE A 62 14.71 -20.28 -22.18
N LEU A 63 15.27 -20.85 -21.11
CA LEU A 63 15.55 -22.28 -21.02
C LEU A 63 14.24 -23.10 -21.08
N LEU A 64 13.23 -22.71 -20.32
CA LEU A 64 11.91 -23.36 -20.33
C LEU A 64 11.24 -23.26 -21.71
N ILE A 65 11.32 -22.10 -22.36
CA ILE A 65 10.84 -21.91 -23.75
C ILE A 65 11.58 -22.84 -24.70
N LEU A 66 12.91 -22.93 -24.60
CA LEU A 66 13.71 -23.80 -25.44
C LEU A 66 13.33 -25.28 -25.26
N LEU A 67 13.18 -25.73 -24.00
CA LEU A 67 12.75 -27.09 -23.68
C LEU A 67 11.33 -27.37 -24.20
N GLY A 68 10.43 -26.40 -24.09
CA GLY A 68 9.09 -26.45 -24.66
C GLY A 68 9.11 -26.60 -26.19
N ASN A 69 9.89 -25.78 -26.89
CA ASN A 69 10.07 -25.83 -28.34
C ASN A 69 10.63 -27.18 -28.79
N ILE A 70 11.66 -27.69 -28.12
CA ILE A 70 12.26 -29.00 -28.43
C ILE A 70 11.24 -30.12 -28.23
N SER A 71 10.49 -30.09 -27.13
CA SER A 71 9.46 -31.10 -26.83
C SER A 71 8.33 -31.07 -27.85
N GLN A 72 7.84 -29.89 -28.22
CA GLN A 72 6.79 -29.72 -29.22
C GLN A 72 7.18 -30.32 -30.57
N ILE A 73 8.44 -30.16 -30.97
CA ILE A 73 8.94 -30.65 -32.26
C ILE A 73 9.20 -32.15 -32.24
N ARG A 74 9.76 -32.68 -31.16
CA ARG A 74 9.97 -34.14 -31.01
C ARG A 74 8.66 -34.91 -31.06
N LEU A 75 7.58 -34.31 -30.56
CA LEU A 75 6.23 -34.90 -30.55
C LEU A 75 5.42 -34.61 -31.83
N ALA A 76 5.90 -33.74 -32.72
CA ALA A 76 5.18 -33.37 -33.92
C ALA A 76 5.37 -34.42 -35.04
N ASN A 77 4.26 -34.99 -35.50
CA ASN A 77 4.28 -35.93 -36.62
C ASN A 77 4.49 -35.18 -37.95
N PRO A 78 5.54 -35.48 -38.74
CA PRO A 78 5.82 -34.79 -40.01
C PRO A 78 4.65 -34.87 -41.02
N ILE A 79 3.91 -35.98 -41.00
CA ILE A 79 2.73 -36.21 -41.85
C ILE A 79 1.57 -35.29 -41.44
N GLU A 80 1.43 -34.99 -40.15
CA GLU A 80 0.40 -34.12 -39.61
C GLU A 80 0.71 -32.64 -39.90
N LEU A 81 1.99 -32.26 -39.87
CA LEU A 81 2.49 -30.94 -40.30
C LEU A 81 2.21 -30.67 -41.79
N LEU A 82 2.47 -31.63 -42.68
CA LEU A 82 2.24 -31.50 -44.12
C LEU A 82 0.74 -31.50 -44.50
N LYS A 83 -0.11 -32.14 -43.69
CA LYS A 83 -1.57 -32.15 -43.88
C LYS A 83 -2.29 -31.05 -43.10
N SER A 84 -1.59 -30.28 -42.26
CA SER A 84 -2.21 -29.30 -41.36
C SER A 84 -3.01 -28.20 -42.08
N GLY A 85 -2.65 -27.85 -43.32
CA GLY A 85 -3.40 -26.92 -44.18
C GLY A 85 -4.61 -27.54 -44.91
N ASN A 86 -4.71 -28.87 -44.99
CA ASN A 86 -5.73 -29.59 -45.76
C ASN A 86 -6.73 -30.38 -44.88
N VAL A 87 -6.55 -30.38 -43.56
CA VAL A 87 -7.48 -31.02 -42.60
C VAL A 87 -8.35 -29.92 -42.00
N GLY A 88 -9.65 -29.96 -42.29
CA GLY A 88 -10.62 -29.00 -41.71
C GLY A 88 -10.50 -28.94 -40.20
N GLU A 89 -10.53 -27.72 -39.63
CA GLU A 89 -10.37 -27.53 -38.19
C GLU A 89 -11.42 -28.35 -37.42
N LYS A 90 -10.95 -29.30 -36.59
CA LYS A 90 -11.85 -30.09 -35.75
C LYS A 90 -12.53 -29.19 -34.71
N GLU A 91 -13.82 -29.42 -34.46
CA GLU A 91 -14.57 -28.72 -33.41
C GLU A 91 -13.82 -28.81 -32.07
N PRO A 92 -13.62 -27.69 -31.35
CA PRO A 92 -12.95 -27.71 -30.06
C PRO A 92 -13.66 -28.66 -29.09
N LYS A 93 -12.93 -29.53 -28.39
CA LYS A 93 -13.51 -30.35 -27.32
C LYS A 93 -13.87 -29.45 -26.14
N THR A 94 -15.09 -29.55 -25.63
CA THR A 94 -15.49 -28.79 -24.45
C THR A 94 -14.84 -29.41 -23.23
N LYS A 95 -14.14 -28.58 -22.45
CA LYS A 95 -13.59 -28.97 -21.16
C LYS A 95 -14.45 -28.36 -20.05
N ILE A 96 -15.69 -28.83 -19.91
CA ILE A 96 -16.70 -28.25 -19.02
C ILE A 96 -16.20 -28.12 -17.57
N PHE A 97 -15.47 -29.13 -17.09
CA PHE A 97 -14.84 -29.09 -15.77
C PHE A 97 -13.94 -27.85 -15.58
N PHE A 98 -13.07 -27.57 -16.55
CA PHE A 98 -12.18 -26.40 -16.51
C PHE A 98 -12.93 -25.08 -16.65
N SER A 99 -14.09 -25.08 -17.32
CA SER A 99 -14.95 -23.90 -17.42
C SER A 99 -15.61 -23.57 -16.08
N ILE A 100 -16.12 -24.59 -15.38
CA ILE A 100 -16.68 -24.44 -14.03
C ILE A 100 -15.57 -24.03 -13.05
N LEU A 101 -14.41 -24.66 -13.13
CA LEU A 101 -13.26 -24.30 -12.30
C LEU A 101 -12.83 -22.84 -12.53
N GLY A 102 -12.84 -22.35 -13.77
CA GLY A 102 -12.56 -20.95 -14.07
C GLY A 102 -13.51 -19.98 -13.36
N VAL A 103 -14.81 -20.26 -13.37
CA VAL A 103 -15.81 -19.48 -12.64
C VAL A 103 -15.56 -19.51 -11.14
N LEU A 104 -15.28 -20.70 -10.59
CA LEU A 104 -15.02 -20.87 -9.15
C LEU A 104 -13.75 -20.15 -8.70
N LEU A 105 -12.65 -20.23 -9.45
CA LEU A 105 -11.40 -19.55 -9.10
C LEU A 105 -11.57 -18.03 -9.13
N THR A 106 -12.24 -17.49 -10.15
CA THR A 106 -12.53 -16.04 -10.21
C THR A 106 -13.46 -15.62 -9.08
N GLY A 107 -14.53 -16.38 -8.81
CA GLY A 107 -15.45 -16.10 -7.71
C GLY A 107 -14.79 -16.17 -6.33
N TRP A 108 -13.94 -17.17 -6.11
CA TRP A 108 -13.19 -17.32 -4.86
C TRP A 108 -12.16 -16.22 -4.66
N GLY A 109 -11.44 -15.84 -5.72
CA GLY A 109 -10.52 -14.69 -5.67
C GLY A 109 -11.25 -13.40 -5.29
N TYR A 110 -12.43 -13.14 -5.88
CA TYR A 110 -13.27 -12.00 -5.49
C TYR A 110 -13.77 -12.09 -4.05
N TYR A 111 -14.18 -13.28 -3.60
CA TYR A 111 -14.63 -13.50 -2.24
C TYR A 111 -13.53 -13.18 -1.22
N ILE A 112 -12.29 -13.62 -1.47
CA ILE A 112 -11.13 -13.29 -0.62
C ILE A 112 -11.00 -11.76 -0.51
N VAL A 113 -10.95 -11.05 -1.64
CA VAL A 113 -10.77 -9.59 -1.64
C VAL A 113 -11.90 -8.86 -0.89
N LEU A 114 -13.15 -9.34 -1.00
CA LEU A 114 -14.30 -8.74 -0.32
C LEU A 114 -14.41 -9.06 1.17
N THR A 115 -13.64 -10.04 1.66
CA THR A 115 -13.65 -10.45 3.07
C THR A 115 -12.37 -10.07 3.80
N LEU A 116 -11.44 -9.40 3.13
CA LEU A 116 -10.26 -8.82 3.75
C LEU A 116 -10.68 -7.66 4.65
N GLN A 117 -10.44 -7.81 5.95
CA GLN A 117 -10.71 -6.78 6.96
C GLN A 117 -9.49 -5.88 7.20
N SER A 118 -8.27 -6.44 7.22
CA SER A 118 -7.03 -5.67 7.39
C SER A 118 -6.20 -5.64 6.09
N PRO A 119 -5.69 -4.46 5.67
CA PRO A 119 -4.82 -4.32 4.52
C PRO A 119 -3.46 -5.05 4.65
N ILE A 120 -2.87 -5.09 5.84
CA ILE A 120 -1.52 -5.66 6.07
C ILE A 120 -1.57 -7.18 6.18
N SER A 121 -2.30 -7.71 7.15
CA SER A 121 -2.40 -9.18 7.34
C SER A 121 -3.09 -9.84 6.14
N GLY A 122 -3.87 -9.06 5.38
CA GLY A 122 -4.47 -9.44 4.11
C GLY A 122 -3.52 -9.54 2.92
N MET A 123 -2.30 -9.01 2.98
CA MET A 123 -1.42 -8.88 1.80
C MET A 123 -1.09 -10.24 1.14
N PRO A 124 -0.73 -11.32 1.86
CA PRO A 124 -0.51 -12.64 1.25
C PRO A 124 -1.78 -13.18 0.58
N TYR A 125 -2.95 -12.95 1.19
CA TYR A 125 -4.24 -13.35 0.66
C TYR A 125 -4.64 -12.54 -0.58
N ALA A 126 -4.30 -11.25 -0.64
CA ALA A 126 -4.49 -10.40 -1.81
C ALA A 126 -3.65 -10.90 -3.00
N PHE A 127 -2.39 -11.29 -2.78
CA PHE A 127 -1.57 -11.94 -3.80
C PHE A 127 -2.16 -13.27 -4.27
N LEU A 128 -2.62 -14.11 -3.34
CA LEU A 128 -3.29 -15.36 -3.67
C LEU A 128 -4.54 -15.11 -4.52
N ALA A 129 -5.38 -14.14 -4.12
CA ALA A 129 -6.58 -13.76 -4.85
C ALA A 129 -6.25 -13.30 -6.27
N ALA A 130 -5.21 -12.47 -6.46
CA ALA A 130 -4.76 -12.04 -7.78
C ALA A 130 -4.36 -13.22 -8.66
N VAL A 131 -3.59 -14.19 -8.13
CA VAL A 131 -3.21 -15.41 -8.86
C VAL A 131 -4.45 -16.24 -9.24
N LEU A 132 -5.41 -16.39 -8.34
CA LEU A 132 -6.66 -17.11 -8.60
C LEU A 132 -7.50 -16.43 -9.68
N ILE A 133 -7.62 -15.10 -9.64
CA ILE A 133 -8.35 -14.32 -10.65
C ILE A 133 -7.66 -14.47 -12.01
N ILE A 134 -6.33 -14.33 -12.09
CA ILE A 134 -5.56 -14.51 -13.33
C ILE A 134 -5.77 -15.91 -13.92
N ALA A 135 -5.64 -16.96 -13.09
CA ALA A 135 -5.86 -18.33 -13.50
C ALA A 135 -7.31 -18.58 -13.94
N GLY A 136 -8.28 -18.06 -13.20
CA GLY A 136 -9.71 -18.14 -13.50
C GLY A 136 -10.06 -17.48 -14.82
N THR A 137 -9.62 -16.23 -15.04
CA THR A 137 -9.79 -15.51 -16.30
C THR A 137 -9.20 -16.28 -17.48
N TYR A 138 -8.00 -16.85 -17.32
CA TYR A 138 -7.38 -17.66 -18.37
C TYR A 138 -8.22 -18.90 -18.72
N LEU A 139 -8.75 -19.62 -17.72
CA LEU A 139 -9.64 -20.76 -17.94
C LEU A 139 -10.98 -20.36 -18.57
N LEU A 140 -11.55 -19.22 -18.17
CA LEU A 140 -12.78 -18.68 -18.73
C LEU A 140 -12.63 -18.34 -20.20
N PHE A 141 -11.53 -17.70 -20.61
CA PHE A 141 -11.30 -17.46 -22.03
C PHE A 141 -11.02 -18.75 -22.80
N THR A 142 -10.14 -19.62 -22.30
CA THR A 142 -9.69 -20.82 -23.05
C THR A 142 -10.72 -21.94 -23.11
N THR A 143 -11.59 -22.07 -22.10
CA THR A 143 -12.59 -23.15 -22.05
C THR A 143 -14.01 -22.63 -21.84
N GLY A 144 -14.21 -21.62 -20.99
CA GLY A 144 -15.53 -21.07 -20.67
C GLY A 144 -16.23 -20.46 -21.88
N SER A 145 -15.52 -19.63 -22.65
CA SER A 145 -16.06 -19.00 -23.87
C SER A 145 -16.53 -20.06 -24.89
N ILE A 146 -15.77 -21.14 -25.05
CA ILE A 146 -16.10 -22.27 -25.92
C ILE A 146 -17.30 -23.04 -25.38
N ALA A 147 -17.39 -23.24 -24.06
CA ALA A 147 -18.52 -23.87 -23.41
C ALA A 147 -19.81 -23.07 -23.64
N VAL A 148 -19.78 -21.75 -23.45
CA VAL A 148 -20.91 -20.85 -23.71
C VAL A 148 -21.35 -20.93 -25.18
N LEU A 149 -20.41 -20.86 -26.13
CA LEU A 149 -20.73 -20.96 -27.56
C LEU A 149 -21.36 -22.31 -27.93
N LYS A 150 -20.98 -23.38 -27.25
CA LYS A 150 -21.61 -24.70 -27.44
C LYS A 150 -22.98 -24.83 -26.80
N ILE A 151 -23.20 -24.20 -25.64
CA ILE A 151 -24.53 -24.10 -25.04
C ILE A 151 -25.47 -23.37 -26.02
N LEU A 152 -25.01 -22.26 -26.59
CA LEU A 152 -25.76 -21.51 -27.60
C LEU A 152 -26.02 -22.33 -28.87
N LYS A 153 -25.02 -23.09 -29.34
CA LYS A 153 -25.15 -24.00 -30.50
C LYS A 153 -26.14 -25.13 -30.25
N ASN A 154 -26.17 -25.69 -29.04
CA ASN A 154 -27.08 -26.78 -28.66
C ASN A 154 -28.53 -26.31 -28.49
N ASN A 155 -28.76 -25.01 -28.26
CA ASN A 155 -30.09 -24.44 -28.22
C ASN A 155 -30.65 -24.26 -29.64
N LYS A 156 -31.42 -25.28 -30.10
CA LYS A 156 -31.99 -25.31 -31.46
C LYS A 156 -32.84 -24.08 -31.79
N ASN A 157 -33.58 -23.54 -30.82
CA ASN A 157 -34.44 -22.38 -31.02
C ASN A 157 -33.64 -21.09 -31.26
N TYR A 158 -32.41 -21.02 -30.73
CA TYR A 158 -31.51 -19.88 -30.92
C TYR A 158 -30.62 -20.06 -32.15
N TYR A 159 -29.98 -21.23 -32.28
CA TYR A 159 -28.92 -21.47 -33.26
C TYR A 159 -29.40 -21.52 -34.72
N TYR A 160 -30.59 -22.07 -34.99
CA TYR A 160 -31.09 -22.21 -36.37
C TYR A 160 -31.72 -20.93 -36.94
N GLN A 161 -31.71 -19.82 -36.19
CA GLN A 161 -32.09 -18.52 -36.72
C GLN A 161 -30.96 -17.98 -37.62
N THR A 162 -31.31 -17.42 -38.77
CA THR A 162 -30.37 -16.89 -39.77
C THR A 162 -29.39 -15.87 -39.19
N ASN A 163 -29.82 -15.07 -38.21
CA ASN A 163 -29.00 -14.06 -37.54
C ASN A 163 -27.96 -14.64 -36.57
N HIS A 164 -28.13 -15.87 -36.07
CA HIS A 164 -27.28 -16.45 -35.02
C HIS A 164 -26.40 -17.60 -35.52
N PHE A 165 -26.83 -18.33 -36.54
CA PHE A 165 -26.12 -19.50 -37.05
C PHE A 165 -24.67 -19.20 -37.49
N ILE A 166 -24.49 -18.15 -38.31
CA ILE A 166 -23.19 -17.77 -38.86
C ILE A 166 -22.26 -17.24 -37.76
N PRO A 167 -22.68 -16.28 -36.91
CA PRO A 167 -21.83 -15.78 -35.83
C PRO A 167 -21.43 -16.84 -34.80
N VAL A 168 -22.37 -17.67 -34.32
CA VAL A 168 -22.07 -18.68 -33.28
C VAL A 168 -21.09 -19.74 -33.82
N SER A 169 -21.33 -20.23 -35.03
CA SER A 169 -20.45 -21.22 -35.66
C SER A 169 -19.06 -20.63 -35.93
N GLY A 170 -18.98 -19.42 -36.47
CA GLY A 170 -17.72 -18.74 -36.75
C GLY A 170 -16.93 -18.41 -35.48
N MET A 171 -17.59 -17.91 -34.43
CA MET A 171 -16.96 -17.59 -33.16
C MET A 171 -16.41 -18.82 -32.43
N LEU A 172 -17.08 -19.99 -32.55
CA LEU A 172 -16.63 -21.22 -31.90
C LEU A 172 -15.21 -21.64 -32.35
N TYR A 173 -14.94 -21.55 -33.65
CA TYR A 173 -13.61 -21.84 -34.20
C TYR A 173 -12.61 -20.70 -33.92
N ARG A 174 -13.06 -19.44 -33.98
CA ARG A 174 -12.19 -18.28 -33.69
C ARG A 174 -11.73 -18.23 -32.22
N MET A 175 -12.62 -18.54 -31.28
CA MET A 175 -12.27 -18.66 -29.86
C MET A 175 -11.27 -19.78 -29.60
N LYS A 176 -11.43 -20.94 -30.23
CA LYS A 176 -10.44 -22.03 -30.12
C LYS A 176 -9.02 -21.58 -30.47
N LYS A 177 -8.88 -20.79 -31.53
CA LYS A 177 -7.57 -20.36 -32.04
C LYS A 177 -6.97 -19.18 -31.26
N ASN A 178 -7.78 -18.32 -30.64
CA ASN A 178 -7.31 -17.02 -30.13
C ASN A 178 -7.69 -16.73 -28.68
N ALA A 179 -8.37 -17.64 -27.99
CA ALA A 179 -8.76 -17.46 -26.59
C ALA A 179 -7.56 -17.15 -25.66
N VAL A 180 -6.40 -17.77 -25.91
CA VAL A 180 -5.18 -17.50 -25.13
C VAL A 180 -4.75 -16.04 -25.28
N GLY A 181 -4.76 -15.52 -26.51
CA GLY A 181 -4.41 -14.12 -26.77
C GLY A 181 -5.40 -13.15 -26.13
N LEU A 182 -6.70 -13.44 -26.22
CA LEU A 182 -7.73 -12.62 -25.59
C LEU A 182 -7.62 -12.63 -24.06
N GLY A 183 -7.35 -13.78 -23.45
CA GLY A 183 -7.10 -13.87 -22.00
C GLY A 183 -5.91 -13.02 -21.56
N ASN A 184 -4.78 -13.10 -22.26
CA ASN A 184 -3.60 -12.28 -21.97
C ASN A 184 -3.91 -10.78 -22.08
N ILE A 185 -4.65 -10.38 -23.11
CA ILE A 185 -5.06 -8.99 -23.31
C ILE A 185 -5.93 -8.51 -22.14
N THR A 186 -6.93 -9.28 -21.74
CA THR A 186 -7.81 -8.90 -20.61
C THR A 186 -7.05 -8.79 -19.31
N ILE A 187 -6.17 -9.76 -18.99
CA ILE A 187 -5.37 -9.74 -17.76
C ILE A 187 -4.48 -8.49 -17.72
N LEU A 188 -3.80 -8.16 -18.83
CA LEU A 188 -2.97 -6.96 -18.91
C LEU A 188 -3.79 -5.68 -18.80
N SER A 189 -4.96 -5.60 -19.45
CA SER A 189 -5.87 -4.46 -19.35
C SER A 189 -6.37 -4.22 -17.95
N VAL A 190 -6.81 -5.27 -17.25
CA VAL A 190 -7.27 -5.16 -15.86
C VAL A 190 -6.13 -4.72 -14.95
N GLY A 191 -4.92 -5.27 -15.14
CA GLY A 191 -3.74 -4.86 -14.37
C GLY A 191 -3.43 -3.37 -14.52
N VAL A 192 -3.49 -2.83 -15.75
CA VAL A 192 -3.26 -1.39 -15.99
C VAL A 192 -4.34 -0.52 -15.36
N ILE A 193 -5.61 -0.92 -15.49
CA ILE A 193 -6.72 -0.18 -14.86
C ILE A 193 -6.57 -0.18 -13.35
N LEU A 194 -6.23 -1.32 -12.74
CA LEU A 194 -6.04 -1.45 -11.31
C LEU A 194 -4.89 -0.59 -10.79
N LEU A 195 -3.73 -0.62 -11.45
CA LEU A 195 -2.60 0.24 -11.07
C LEU A 195 -2.91 1.73 -11.21
N LEU A 196 -3.65 2.12 -12.24
CA LEU A 196 -4.09 3.49 -12.44
C LEU A 196 -5.10 3.92 -11.37
N SER A 197 -6.04 3.05 -11.01
CA SER A 197 -6.99 3.30 -9.91
C SER A 197 -6.26 3.49 -8.59
N ILE A 198 -5.29 2.63 -8.25
CA ILE A 198 -4.50 2.78 -7.02
C ILE A 198 -3.74 4.13 -7.03
N ALA A 199 -3.08 4.46 -8.13
CA ALA A 199 -2.33 5.71 -8.24
C ALA A 199 -3.25 6.94 -8.09
N VAL A 200 -4.42 6.93 -8.71
CA VAL A 200 -5.40 8.03 -8.61
C VAL A 200 -6.02 8.10 -7.22
N SER A 201 -6.35 6.96 -6.60
CA SER A 201 -6.88 6.92 -5.23
C SER A 201 -5.89 7.49 -4.22
N LEU A 202 -4.61 7.12 -4.32
CA LEU A 202 -3.55 7.68 -3.47
C LEU A 202 -3.41 9.19 -3.69
N TYR A 203 -3.50 9.67 -4.93
CA TYR A 203 -3.45 11.10 -5.26
C TYR A 203 -4.62 11.89 -4.66
N ILE A 204 -5.83 11.33 -4.67
CA ILE A 204 -7.02 12.03 -4.13
C ILE A 204 -6.97 12.09 -2.60
N VAL A 205 -6.56 11.00 -1.94
CA VAL A 205 -6.51 10.92 -0.46
C VAL A 205 -5.51 11.93 0.11
N SER A 206 -4.37 12.15 -0.56
CA SER A 206 -3.38 13.14 -0.12
C SER A 206 -3.83 14.60 -0.26
N GLU A 207 -4.91 14.90 -0.99
CA GLU A 207 -5.42 16.27 -1.16
C GLU A 207 -6.39 16.68 -0.04
N SER A 208 -6.87 15.73 0.79
CA SER A 208 -7.90 15.96 1.81
C SER A 208 -7.39 16.26 3.24
N ASP A 209 -6.09 16.45 3.44
CA ASP A 209 -5.44 16.54 4.77
C ASP A 209 -5.65 17.86 5.56
N ASP A 210 -6.52 18.78 5.10
CA ASP A 210 -6.86 20.01 5.84
C ASP A 210 -7.49 19.75 7.23
N ALA A 211 -7.92 18.51 7.52
CA ALA A 211 -8.56 18.10 8.77
C ALA A 211 -7.62 17.51 9.83
N THR A 212 -6.38 17.20 9.49
CA THR A 212 -5.49 16.35 10.32
C THR A 212 -4.73 17.16 11.39
N TYR A 213 -4.58 18.47 11.20
CA TYR A 213 -3.83 19.34 12.11
C TYR A 213 -4.78 20.28 12.88
N SER A 214 -5.00 20.02 14.17
CA SER A 214 -5.74 20.90 15.08
C SER A 214 -4.99 22.20 15.42
N GLY A 215 -3.66 22.21 15.26
CA GLY A 215 -2.77 23.38 15.41
C GLY A 215 -1.97 23.67 14.14
N ASN A 216 -1.36 24.85 14.07
CA ASN A 216 -0.48 25.25 12.97
C ASN A 216 0.90 24.58 13.05
N VAL A 217 1.40 24.30 14.25
CA VAL A 217 2.72 23.67 14.44
C VAL A 217 2.60 22.59 15.50
N ILE A 218 3.23 21.45 15.25
CA ILE A 218 3.33 20.35 16.19
C ILE A 218 4.80 20.13 16.51
N SER A 219 5.09 19.93 17.78
CA SER A 219 6.44 19.61 18.28
C SER A 219 6.35 18.40 19.18
N GLU A 220 7.23 17.42 18.98
CA GLU A 220 7.40 16.29 19.88
C GLU A 220 8.82 16.19 20.40
N VAL A 221 8.94 16.03 21.70
CA VAL A 221 10.20 15.84 22.41
C VAL A 221 10.12 14.55 23.20
N ARG A 222 11.16 13.73 23.09
CA ARG A 222 11.28 12.52 23.91
C ARG A 222 11.56 12.91 25.35
N LEU A 223 10.81 12.33 26.28
CA LEU A 223 11.13 12.42 27.71
C LEU A 223 12.40 11.61 27.97
N PRO A 224 13.49 12.23 28.46
CA PRO A 224 14.71 11.49 28.69
C PRO A 224 14.55 10.61 29.94
N GLU A 225 14.97 9.36 29.80
CA GLU A 225 14.84 8.33 30.85
C GLU A 225 15.85 8.50 31.99
N GLU A 226 16.98 9.17 31.72
CA GLU A 226 18.15 9.27 32.63
C GLU A 226 18.45 10.69 33.15
N THR A 227 17.69 11.71 32.76
CA THR A 227 17.90 13.08 33.23
C THR A 227 17.05 13.40 34.46
N ASP A 228 17.54 14.30 35.32
CA ASP A 228 16.77 14.87 36.45
C ASP A 228 15.58 15.74 35.99
N GLU A 229 15.44 15.98 34.67
CA GLU A 229 14.38 16.84 34.12
C GLU A 229 13.01 16.17 34.21
N THR A 230 12.08 16.87 34.85
CA THR A 230 10.69 16.40 34.98
C THR A 230 9.88 16.76 33.73
N GLU A 231 8.77 16.06 33.53
CA GLU A 231 7.81 16.40 32.47
C GLU A 231 7.37 17.88 32.54
N GLU A 232 7.08 18.38 33.74
CA GLU A 232 6.72 19.79 33.96
C GLU A 232 7.83 20.74 33.52
N GLU A 233 9.09 20.40 33.77
CA GLU A 233 10.25 21.21 33.35
C GLU A 233 10.37 21.25 31.82
N ILE A 234 10.17 20.11 31.13
CA ILE A 234 10.18 20.08 29.66
C ILE A 234 9.00 20.86 29.09
N LYS A 235 7.78 20.67 29.62
CA LYS A 235 6.59 21.44 29.21
C LYS A 235 6.80 22.95 29.42
N ALA A 236 7.41 23.36 30.53
CA ALA A 236 7.72 24.75 30.83
C ALA A 236 8.77 25.33 29.87
N LYS A 237 9.87 24.61 29.62
CA LYS A 237 10.89 25.00 28.64
C LYS A 237 10.30 25.14 27.24
N LEU A 238 9.46 24.19 26.81
CA LEU A 238 8.77 24.26 25.52
C LEU A 238 7.91 25.52 25.43
N SER A 239 7.14 25.84 26.47
CA SER A 239 6.35 27.07 26.50
C SER A 239 7.20 28.33 26.36
N GLU A 240 8.35 28.40 27.06
CA GLU A 240 9.27 29.54 26.96
C GLU A 240 9.87 29.67 25.54
N LEU A 241 10.26 28.54 24.94
CA LEU A 241 10.81 28.51 23.58
C LEU A 241 9.77 28.87 22.52
N ILE A 242 8.51 28.51 22.72
CA ILE A 242 7.39 28.90 21.85
C ILE A 242 7.20 30.42 21.90
N ASP A 243 7.18 31.02 23.09
CA ASP A 243 7.04 32.48 23.27
C ASP A 243 8.24 33.25 22.69
N GLN A 244 9.45 32.73 22.88
CA GLN A 244 10.66 33.27 22.27
C GLN A 244 10.57 33.22 20.74
N THR A 245 10.17 32.06 20.19
CA THR A 245 10.06 31.86 18.74
C THR A 245 8.98 32.75 18.12
N ALA A 246 7.85 32.93 18.81
CA ALA A 246 6.79 33.87 18.42
C ALA A 246 7.33 35.30 18.30
N SER A 247 8.12 35.73 19.29
CA SER A 247 8.77 37.05 19.31
C SER A 247 9.81 37.21 18.20
N GLU A 248 10.61 36.18 17.92
CA GLU A 248 11.65 36.20 16.88
C GLU A 248 11.08 36.23 15.46
N THR A 249 9.95 35.55 15.25
CA THR A 249 9.32 35.39 13.92
C THR A 249 8.21 36.41 13.65
N ASN A 250 7.89 37.28 14.61
CA ASN A 250 6.75 38.22 14.58
C ASN A 250 5.41 37.53 14.36
N ASN A 251 5.21 36.34 14.94
CA ASN A 251 3.94 35.63 14.93
C ASN A 251 3.26 35.75 16.31
N THR A 252 1.93 35.70 16.34
CA THR A 252 1.17 35.64 17.58
C THR A 252 0.69 34.21 17.81
N VAL A 253 1.03 33.61 18.95
CA VAL A 253 0.49 32.31 19.37
C VAL A 253 -0.87 32.57 20.03
N THR A 254 -1.92 31.94 19.52
CA THR A 254 -3.31 32.06 20.02
C THR A 254 -3.65 30.97 21.04
N GLY A 255 -2.92 29.86 21.02
CA GLY A 255 -3.01 28.80 22.00
C GLY A 255 -1.86 27.80 21.84
N SER A 256 -1.44 27.23 22.95
CA SER A 256 -0.58 26.05 22.98
C SER A 256 -1.15 25.05 23.98
N SER A 257 -1.12 23.77 23.63
CA SER A 257 -1.48 22.68 24.54
C SER A 257 -0.42 21.59 24.44
N SER A 258 0.11 21.18 25.59
CA SER A 258 1.13 20.14 25.67
C SER A 258 0.58 18.96 26.45
N TYR A 259 0.76 17.76 25.92
CA TYR A 259 0.31 16.52 26.54
C TYR A 259 1.35 15.42 26.34
N THR A 260 1.37 14.49 27.26
CA THR A 260 2.33 13.39 27.26
C THR A 260 1.66 12.13 26.78
N TYR A 261 2.34 11.38 25.91
CA TYR A 261 1.83 10.13 25.41
C TYR A 261 2.94 9.09 25.21
N LEU A 262 2.55 7.82 25.22
CA LEU A 262 3.38 6.68 24.88
C LEU A 262 2.64 5.85 23.83
N ASN A 263 3.32 5.50 22.74
CA ASN A 263 2.74 4.62 21.72
C ASN A 263 3.66 3.48 21.32
N PHE A 264 3.13 2.26 21.21
CA PHE A 264 3.87 1.10 20.71
C PHE A 264 2.93 0.02 20.15
N VAL A 265 3.51 -0.94 19.44
CA VAL A 265 2.76 -1.99 18.73
C VAL A 265 2.71 -3.26 19.58
N THR A 266 1.54 -3.88 19.64
CA THR A 266 1.25 -5.11 20.40
C THR A 266 0.47 -6.11 19.56
N LEU A 267 0.25 -7.31 20.11
CA LEU A 267 -0.71 -8.28 19.60
C LEU A 267 -1.87 -8.45 20.58
N ALA A 268 -3.01 -8.94 20.10
CA ALA A 268 -4.14 -9.23 20.98
C ALA A 268 -3.81 -10.39 21.94
N ALA A 269 -4.10 -10.21 23.22
CA ALA A 269 -4.04 -11.28 24.23
C ALA A 269 -5.44 -11.48 24.83
N GLY A 270 -5.72 -12.67 25.36
CA GLY A 270 -7.08 -13.05 25.78
C GLY A 270 -7.80 -12.02 26.67
N ASP A 271 -7.07 -11.41 27.61
CA ASP A 271 -7.54 -10.38 28.54
C ASP A 271 -6.79 -9.04 28.38
N GLY A 272 -6.18 -8.76 27.22
CA GLY A 272 -5.46 -7.51 27.02
C GLY A 272 -4.53 -7.53 25.80
N PHE A 273 -3.28 -7.15 25.99
CA PHE A 273 -2.32 -6.97 24.90
C PHE A 273 -0.97 -7.61 25.22
N GLU A 274 -0.41 -8.34 24.26
CA GLU A 274 0.90 -8.96 24.35
C GLU A 274 1.96 -8.07 23.70
N VAL A 275 2.97 -7.70 24.50
CA VAL A 275 4.15 -6.97 24.02
C VAL A 275 5.18 -8.00 23.54
N THR A 276 5.45 -8.02 22.23
CA THR A 276 6.40 -8.95 21.63
C THR A 276 7.03 -8.37 20.36
N LYS A 277 8.27 -8.77 20.07
CA LYS A 277 8.95 -8.39 18.82
C LYS A 277 8.22 -8.91 17.58
N ASP A 278 7.45 -9.98 17.73
CA ASP A 278 6.67 -10.55 16.64
C ASP A 278 5.59 -9.58 16.13
N ALA A 279 5.13 -8.63 16.96
CA ALA A 279 4.18 -7.59 16.57
C ALA A 279 4.72 -6.68 15.44
N TYR A 280 6.05 -6.55 15.34
CA TYR A 280 6.73 -5.75 14.32
C TYR A 280 7.10 -6.58 13.06
N SER A 281 6.74 -7.86 13.03
CA SER A 281 7.05 -8.77 11.93
C SER A 281 5.93 -8.75 10.88
N MET A 282 6.31 -8.59 9.60
CA MET A 282 5.39 -8.77 8.46
C MET A 282 4.87 -10.21 8.30
N LEU A 283 5.35 -11.16 9.11
CA LEU A 283 4.92 -12.57 9.13
C LEU A 283 4.05 -12.91 10.34
N ALA A 284 3.64 -11.92 11.15
CA ALA A 284 2.74 -12.16 12.28
C ALA A 284 1.42 -12.80 11.79
N ASN A 285 0.97 -13.82 12.52
CA ASN A 285 -0.31 -14.49 12.23
C ASN A 285 -1.52 -13.65 12.67
N GLU A 286 -1.31 -12.71 13.59
CA GLU A 286 -2.32 -11.82 14.16
C GLU A 286 -2.05 -10.39 13.71
N SER A 287 -3.12 -9.61 13.57
CA SER A 287 -3.01 -8.21 13.18
C SER A 287 -2.35 -7.42 14.32
N PRO A 288 -1.33 -6.59 14.02
CA PRO A 288 -0.75 -5.71 15.02
C PRO A 288 -1.77 -4.69 15.50
N ILE A 289 -1.67 -4.33 16.78
CA ILE A 289 -2.52 -3.36 17.46
C ILE A 289 -1.64 -2.20 17.94
N ASN A 290 -1.98 -0.98 17.58
CA ASN A 290 -1.33 0.21 18.13
C ASN A 290 -2.00 0.60 19.45
N LEU A 291 -1.20 0.74 20.49
CA LEU A 291 -1.66 1.30 21.75
C LEU A 291 -1.16 2.73 21.86
N TYR A 292 -2.07 3.67 22.06
CA TYR A 292 -1.76 5.05 22.45
C TYR A 292 -2.20 5.24 23.89
N MET A 293 -1.29 5.67 24.74
CA MET A 293 -1.59 5.87 26.16
C MET A 293 -1.19 7.28 26.57
N THR A 294 -2.00 7.90 27.41
CA THR A 294 -1.71 9.19 28.04
C THR A 294 -2.12 9.14 29.51
N ASP A 295 -1.60 10.03 30.33
CA ASP A 295 -2.06 10.21 31.70
C ASP A 295 -3.31 11.11 31.76
N GLN A 296 -4.06 11.01 32.84
CA GLN A 296 -5.31 11.76 33.00
C GLN A 296 -5.12 13.29 33.03
N GLU A 297 -3.99 13.79 33.51
CA GLU A 297 -3.73 15.23 33.56
C GLU A 297 -3.49 15.76 32.15
N SER A 298 -2.64 15.09 31.39
CA SER A 298 -2.39 15.35 29.96
C SER A 298 -3.68 15.28 29.14
N TYR A 299 -4.53 14.27 29.37
CA TYR A 299 -5.82 14.17 28.68
C TYR A 299 -6.74 15.35 28.99
N ASN A 300 -6.89 15.71 30.28
CA ASN A 300 -7.72 16.84 30.69
C ASN A 300 -7.20 18.18 30.13
N GLN A 301 -5.88 18.35 30.05
CA GLN A 301 -5.25 19.53 29.42
C GLN A 301 -5.54 19.60 27.92
N LEU A 302 -5.55 18.46 27.23
CA LEU A 302 -5.84 18.41 25.80
C LEU A 302 -7.32 18.65 25.49
N THR A 303 -8.23 18.01 26.24
CA THR A 303 -9.66 17.98 25.90
C THR A 303 -10.48 19.07 26.59
N GLY A 304 -9.97 19.63 27.68
CA GLY A 304 -10.69 20.51 28.60
C GLY A 304 -11.65 19.78 29.54
N ASP A 305 -11.58 18.45 29.62
CA ASP A 305 -12.40 17.64 30.51
C ASP A 305 -11.87 17.66 31.96
N ASN A 306 -12.63 17.07 32.89
CA ASN A 306 -12.23 16.91 34.30
C ASN A 306 -12.37 15.44 34.72
N LEU A 307 -11.64 14.58 34.02
CA LEU A 307 -11.54 13.17 34.34
C LEU A 307 -10.72 12.97 35.62
N SER A 308 -11.14 12.03 36.46
CA SER A 308 -10.42 11.62 37.68
C SER A 308 -10.55 10.11 37.79
N LEU A 309 -9.48 9.39 37.48
CA LEU A 309 -9.39 7.95 37.65
C LEU A 309 -8.98 7.62 39.08
N ASP A 310 -9.42 6.46 39.55
CA ASP A 310 -8.87 5.85 40.76
C ASP A 310 -7.48 5.23 40.47
N GLU A 311 -6.68 5.00 41.51
CA GLU A 311 -5.33 4.41 41.39
C GLU A 311 -5.40 3.05 40.66
N ASN A 312 -4.56 2.89 39.63
CA ASN A 312 -4.49 1.68 38.79
C ASN A 312 -5.77 1.37 37.99
N GLU A 313 -6.66 2.34 37.74
CA GLU A 313 -7.76 2.23 36.76
C GLU A 313 -7.32 2.70 35.37
N VAL A 314 -7.93 2.16 34.30
CA VAL A 314 -7.68 2.60 32.91
C VAL A 314 -8.99 2.82 32.16
N TYR A 315 -9.11 3.94 31.44
CA TYR A 315 -10.13 4.11 30.41
C TYR A 315 -9.61 3.65 29.07
N VAL A 316 -10.43 2.94 28.29
CA VAL A 316 -10.04 2.39 26.98
C VAL A 316 -11.07 2.76 25.92
N HIS A 317 -10.58 3.13 24.74
CA HIS A 317 -11.37 3.37 23.54
C HIS A 317 -10.70 2.71 22.33
N GLY A 318 -11.46 1.99 21.49
CA GLY A 318 -10.94 1.35 20.28
C GLY A 318 -11.60 1.95 19.03
N THR A 319 -10.82 2.33 18.03
CA THR A 319 -11.33 2.95 16.78
C THR A 319 -11.92 1.93 15.79
N GLY A 320 -11.49 0.67 15.91
CA GLY A 320 -12.05 -0.47 15.16
C GLY A 320 -13.06 -1.23 15.99
N ASP A 321 -12.58 -2.20 16.75
CA ASP A 321 -13.39 -3.00 17.67
C ASP A 321 -13.36 -2.41 19.09
N GLU A 322 -14.52 -2.23 19.70
CA GLU A 322 -14.62 -1.82 21.11
C GLU A 322 -13.94 -2.85 22.03
N TYR A 323 -13.26 -2.34 23.05
CA TYR A 323 -12.73 -3.19 24.10
C TYR A 323 -13.88 -3.74 24.95
N THR A 324 -13.96 -5.06 25.15
CA THR A 324 -15.12 -5.68 25.82
C THR A 324 -14.80 -6.32 27.17
N ASN A 325 -13.52 -6.40 27.54
CA ASN A 325 -13.10 -6.99 28.79
C ASN A 325 -13.13 -5.95 29.92
N GLY A 326 -13.57 -6.35 31.11
CA GLY A 326 -13.57 -5.46 32.30
C GLY A 326 -12.19 -5.36 32.99
N THR A 327 -11.20 -6.09 32.50
CA THR A 327 -9.83 -6.08 32.99
C THR A 327 -8.89 -6.11 31.80
N LEU A 328 -7.84 -5.30 31.85
CA LEU A 328 -6.81 -5.18 30.82
C LEU A 328 -5.47 -5.65 31.37
N SER A 329 -4.94 -6.72 30.77
CA SER A 329 -3.60 -7.24 31.03
C SER A 329 -2.60 -6.62 30.05
N LEU A 330 -1.55 -6.01 30.55
CA LEU A 330 -0.44 -5.47 29.76
C LEU A 330 0.87 -5.74 30.50
N MET A 331 1.66 -6.70 30.01
CA MET A 331 2.88 -7.16 30.70
C MET A 331 2.58 -7.57 32.16
N ASP A 332 3.22 -6.95 33.16
CA ASP A 332 2.97 -7.24 34.57
C ASP A 332 1.77 -6.46 35.15
N PHE A 333 1.14 -5.59 34.36
CA PHE A 333 0.00 -4.80 34.78
C PHE A 333 -1.31 -5.51 34.56
N GLN A 334 -2.21 -5.35 35.53
CA GLN A 334 -3.60 -5.75 35.43
C GLN A 334 -4.49 -4.59 35.90
N PHE A 335 -5.07 -3.88 34.95
CA PHE A 335 -5.92 -2.71 35.19
C PHE A 335 -7.40 -3.12 35.17
N PRO A 336 -8.25 -2.64 36.09
CA PRO A 336 -9.68 -2.54 35.85
C PRO A 336 -9.91 -1.58 34.66
N ALA A 337 -10.54 -2.08 33.61
CA ALA A 337 -10.72 -1.35 32.36
C ALA A 337 -12.17 -0.88 32.22
N THR A 338 -12.36 0.42 32.02
CA THR A 338 -13.65 1.04 31.75
C THR A 338 -13.68 1.57 30.32
N VAL A 339 -14.70 1.21 29.54
CA VAL A 339 -14.84 1.66 28.15
C VAL A 339 -15.38 3.09 28.13
N MET A 340 -14.73 3.98 27.40
CA MET A 340 -15.18 5.35 27.17
C MET A 340 -15.60 5.51 25.70
N GLU A 341 -16.90 5.50 25.43
CA GLU A 341 -17.44 5.58 24.06
C GLU A 341 -17.09 6.90 23.36
N ASP A 342 -17.17 8.03 24.07
CA ASP A 342 -16.93 9.38 23.51
C ASP A 342 -15.51 9.91 23.81
N MET A 343 -14.50 9.04 23.84
CA MET A 343 -13.11 9.48 24.07
C MET A 343 -12.64 10.34 22.89
N LYS A 344 -12.05 11.51 23.17
CA LYS A 344 -11.37 12.28 22.12
C LYS A 344 -10.03 11.62 21.83
N GLU A 345 -9.86 11.16 20.60
CA GLU A 345 -8.61 10.60 20.11
C GLU A 345 -7.48 11.64 20.20
N PHE A 346 -6.32 11.23 20.71
CA PHE A 346 -5.19 12.13 21.02
C PHE A 346 -3.91 11.78 20.24
N SER A 347 -4.01 11.00 19.16
CA SER A 347 -2.86 10.70 18.29
C SER A 347 -2.44 11.90 17.45
N ILE A 348 -1.13 12.16 17.36
CA ILE A 348 -0.54 13.10 16.39
C ILE A 348 -0.39 12.45 15.01
N ASP A 349 -0.36 11.12 14.95
CA ASP A 349 0.10 10.43 13.76
C ASP A 349 -1.05 9.71 13.02
N ASN A 350 -1.52 10.37 11.97
CA ASN A 350 -2.12 9.82 10.76
C ASN A 350 -3.39 8.96 10.89
N GLU A 351 -4.47 9.44 10.26
CA GLU A 351 -5.54 8.57 9.74
C GLU A 351 -4.95 7.38 8.94
N THR A 352 -3.78 7.56 8.30
CA THR A 352 -3.06 6.48 7.62
C THR A 352 -2.68 5.32 8.56
N THR A 353 -2.28 5.56 9.80
CA THR A 353 -1.84 4.50 10.73
C THR A 353 -3.03 3.76 11.33
N SER A 354 -4.13 4.47 11.62
CA SER A 354 -5.41 3.87 12.07
C SER A 354 -6.15 3.13 10.95
N LEU A 355 -5.88 3.43 9.68
CA LEU A 355 -6.36 2.66 8.52
C LEU A 355 -5.61 1.32 8.33
N ILE A 356 -4.45 1.17 8.97
CA ILE A 356 -3.49 0.09 8.70
C ILE A 356 -3.51 -1.01 9.78
N SER A 357 -3.86 -0.66 11.01
CA SER A 357 -3.90 -1.54 12.19
C SER A 357 -4.92 -1.03 13.21
N ASP A 358 -5.52 -1.93 13.98
CA ASP A 358 -6.46 -1.55 15.04
C ASP A 358 -5.75 -0.67 16.08
N THR A 359 -6.39 0.41 16.50
CA THR A 359 -5.83 1.36 17.46
C THR A 359 -6.68 1.40 18.73
N TYR A 360 -6.03 1.28 19.88
CA TYR A 360 -6.65 1.51 21.18
C TYR A 360 -6.00 2.71 21.86
N TYR A 361 -6.84 3.64 22.29
CA TYR A 361 -6.48 4.76 23.15
C TYR A 361 -6.75 4.39 24.60
N MET A 362 -5.80 4.70 25.47
CA MET A 362 -5.90 4.44 26.89
C MET A 362 -5.54 5.68 27.71
N ILE A 363 -6.28 5.89 28.79
CA ILE A 363 -5.98 6.93 29.77
C ILE A 363 -5.64 6.22 31.08
N VAL A 364 -4.41 6.41 31.55
CA VAL A 364 -3.94 5.90 32.84
C VAL A 364 -4.02 6.98 33.92
N ASP A 365 -3.84 6.57 35.16
CA ASP A 365 -3.94 7.42 36.34
C ASP A 365 -2.82 8.47 36.45
N ASP A 366 -1.57 8.09 36.13
CA ASP A 366 -0.41 8.97 36.30
C ASP A 366 0.72 8.71 35.28
N ILE A 367 1.60 9.69 35.09
CA ILE A 367 2.79 9.57 34.24
C ILE A 367 3.75 8.49 34.72
N GLU A 368 3.85 8.26 36.03
CA GLU A 368 4.71 7.19 36.55
C GLU A 368 4.25 5.80 36.08
N THR A 369 2.94 5.61 35.87
CA THR A 369 2.41 4.39 35.24
C THR A 369 2.90 4.25 33.80
N LEU A 370 2.90 5.33 33.01
CA LEU A 370 3.45 5.33 31.64
C LEU A 370 4.95 4.99 31.64
N ARG A 371 5.73 5.55 32.56
CA ARG A 371 7.18 5.29 32.68
C ARG A 371 7.49 3.85 33.06
N GLN A 372 6.70 3.25 33.94
CA GLN A 372 6.87 1.84 34.28
C GLN A 372 6.54 0.93 33.09
N ILE A 373 5.50 1.28 32.31
CA ILE A 373 5.17 0.57 31.07
C ILE A 373 6.30 0.73 30.04
N GLU A 374 6.84 1.94 29.86
CA GLU A 374 8.02 2.21 29.01
C GLU A 374 9.20 1.31 29.39
N HIS A 375 9.56 1.26 30.67
CA HIS A 375 10.67 0.45 31.14
C HIS A 375 10.45 -1.05 30.86
N GLN A 376 9.26 -1.58 31.16
CA GLN A 376 8.96 -3.01 30.93
C GLN A 376 8.94 -3.36 29.44
N GLN A 377 8.35 -2.51 28.57
CA GLN A 377 8.37 -2.79 27.14
C GLN A 377 9.80 -2.76 26.59
N LYS A 378 10.67 -1.91 27.15
CA LYS A 378 12.06 -1.78 26.69
C LYS A 378 12.88 -3.03 26.96
N GLU A 379 12.65 -3.69 28.10
CA GLU A 379 13.26 -4.99 28.40
C GLU A 379 12.88 -6.08 27.38
N ILE A 380 11.66 -6.02 26.85
CA ILE A 380 11.14 -7.00 25.88
C ILE A 380 11.56 -6.65 24.45
N LEU A 381 11.35 -5.40 24.03
CA LEU A 381 11.47 -4.94 22.64
C LEU A 381 12.90 -4.55 22.28
N GLY A 382 13.72 -4.10 23.23
CA GLY A 382 15.08 -3.60 22.97
C GLY A 382 15.08 -2.42 22.01
N ASP A 383 15.71 -2.57 20.84
CA ASP A 383 15.83 -1.49 19.84
C ASP A 383 14.48 -1.03 19.24
N TYR A 384 13.40 -1.81 19.41
CA TYR A 384 12.04 -1.45 18.96
C TYR A 384 11.21 -0.73 20.02
N ALA A 385 11.77 -0.51 21.21
CA ALA A 385 11.05 0.11 22.31
C ALA A 385 10.67 1.56 21.96
N ALA A 386 9.45 1.93 22.31
CA ALA A 386 9.02 3.32 22.25
C ALA A 386 9.42 4.05 23.53
N SER A 387 9.50 5.36 23.43
CA SER A 387 9.69 6.24 24.58
C SER A 387 8.49 7.14 24.77
N THR A 388 8.30 7.59 26.01
CA THR A 388 7.26 8.58 26.31
C THR A 388 7.66 9.92 25.67
N ASN A 389 6.71 10.56 25.00
CA ASN A 389 6.94 11.81 24.28
C ASN A 389 6.01 12.90 24.84
N VAL A 390 6.51 14.13 24.93
CA VAL A 390 5.70 15.34 25.13
C VAL A 390 5.39 15.90 23.76
N SER A 391 4.10 15.92 23.40
CA SER A 391 3.62 16.59 22.21
C SER A 391 3.04 17.95 22.57
N THR A 392 3.37 18.95 21.77
CA THR A 392 2.81 20.29 21.88
C THR A 392 2.16 20.71 20.57
N GLN A 393 0.86 20.97 20.64
CA GLN A 393 0.10 21.59 19.55
C GLN A 393 0.10 23.11 19.72
N ILE A 394 0.51 23.83 18.69
CA ILE A 394 0.69 25.29 18.69
C ILE A 394 -0.21 25.89 17.63
N SER A 395 -1.11 26.78 18.04
CA SER A 395 -2.00 27.52 17.16
C SER A 395 -1.50 28.95 17.00
N LEU A 396 -1.30 29.37 15.76
CA LEU A 396 -0.91 30.73 15.39
C LEU A 396 -2.16 31.56 15.05
N GLU A 397 -2.01 32.88 14.92
CA GLU A 397 -3.10 33.79 14.57
C GLU A 397 -3.70 33.50 13.19
N GLN A 398 -5.01 33.72 13.03
CA GLN A 398 -5.67 33.55 11.75
C GLN A 398 -5.08 34.51 10.70
N GLY A 399 -4.55 33.95 9.61
CA GLY A 399 -4.00 34.72 8.49
C GLY A 399 -2.48 34.68 8.33
N VAL A 400 -1.76 33.89 9.14
CA VAL A 400 -0.36 33.52 8.90
C VAL A 400 -0.25 32.80 7.56
N ASN A 401 0.73 33.18 6.73
CA ASN A 401 0.97 32.51 5.45
C ASN A 401 1.87 31.27 5.63
N ASP A 402 1.89 30.38 4.62
CA ASP A 402 2.66 29.14 4.69
C ASP A 402 4.15 29.36 4.99
N ASP A 403 4.75 30.40 4.38
CA ASP A 403 6.16 30.75 4.61
C ASP A 403 6.44 31.17 6.07
N GLN A 404 5.51 31.88 6.71
CA GLN A 404 5.64 32.28 8.12
C GLN A 404 5.43 31.10 9.06
N GLU A 405 4.53 30.18 8.72
CA GLU A 405 4.30 28.95 9.47
C GLU A 405 5.56 28.07 9.45
N ILE A 406 6.11 27.82 8.25
CA ILE A 406 7.36 27.07 8.06
C ILE A 406 8.54 27.74 8.77
N ALA A 407 8.69 29.07 8.63
CA ALA A 407 9.75 29.81 9.32
C ALA A 407 9.63 29.71 10.85
N PHE A 408 8.41 29.64 11.39
CA PHE A 408 8.19 29.40 12.81
C PHE A 408 8.66 28.00 13.21
N GLY A 409 8.28 26.96 12.47
CA GLY A 409 8.71 25.58 12.73
C GLY A 409 10.23 25.40 12.68
N GLU A 410 10.89 25.94 11.64
CA GLU A 410 12.35 25.89 11.51
C GLU A 410 13.05 26.60 12.67
N GLN A 411 12.55 27.76 13.06
CA GLN A 411 13.12 28.53 14.16
C GLN A 411 12.90 27.84 15.51
N LEU A 412 11.71 27.27 15.73
CA LEU A 412 11.41 26.48 16.92
C LEU A 412 12.38 25.28 17.00
N ARG A 413 12.49 24.50 15.92
CA ARG A 413 13.43 23.37 15.81
C ARG A 413 14.88 23.81 16.08
N SER A 414 15.29 24.97 15.59
CA SER A 414 16.62 25.54 15.85
C SER A 414 16.83 25.92 17.31
N ASN A 415 15.83 26.54 17.95
CA ASN A 415 15.87 26.94 19.36
C ASN A 415 15.88 25.71 20.27
N MET A 416 15.06 24.69 19.98
CA MET A 416 15.05 23.42 20.70
C MET A 416 16.40 22.69 20.63
N LYS A 417 17.07 22.71 19.47
CA LYS A 417 18.43 22.14 19.33
C LYS A 417 19.49 22.86 20.15
N LYS A 418 19.34 24.16 20.41
CA LYS A 418 20.29 24.93 21.23
C LYS A 418 20.20 24.55 22.72
N GLU A 419 19.00 24.20 23.16
CA GLU A 419 18.72 23.73 24.53
C GLU A 419 18.94 22.22 24.72
N ASP A 420 19.55 21.53 23.74
CA ASP A 420 19.89 20.10 23.79
C ASP A 420 18.69 19.17 24.04
N MET A 421 17.49 19.56 23.57
CA MET A 421 16.29 18.72 23.69
C MET A 421 16.33 17.55 22.68
N ASP A 422 15.86 16.38 23.11
CA ASP A 422 15.74 15.18 22.25
C ASP A 422 14.50 15.30 21.34
N ILE A 423 14.65 16.04 20.24
CA ILE A 423 13.58 16.32 19.28
C ILE A 423 13.24 15.05 18.50
N VAL A 424 11.99 14.60 18.63
CA VAL A 424 11.42 13.55 17.77
C VAL A 424 10.97 14.17 16.46
N VAL A 425 10.12 15.19 16.53
CA VAL A 425 9.60 15.90 15.36
C VAL A 425 9.29 17.36 15.69
N VAL A 426 9.40 18.23 14.69
CA VAL A 426 8.84 19.59 14.72
C VAL A 426 8.36 19.86 13.32
N ASP A 427 7.06 19.77 13.11
CA ASP A 427 6.45 19.90 11.80
C ASP A 427 5.37 20.97 11.87
N THR A 428 5.25 21.73 10.78
CA THR A 428 4.19 22.72 10.63
C THR A 428 3.10 22.12 9.77
N ARG A 429 1.84 22.53 9.95
CA ARG A 429 0.76 22.08 9.07
C ARG A 429 1.07 22.48 7.62
N SER A 430 1.66 23.64 7.40
CA SER A 430 2.13 24.06 6.08
C SER A 430 3.29 23.20 5.58
N GLU A 431 4.22 22.74 6.41
CA GLU A 431 5.31 21.82 6.04
C GLU A 431 4.80 20.40 5.80
N ALA A 432 3.93 19.85 6.64
CA ALA A 432 3.31 18.54 6.47
C ALA A 432 2.39 18.50 5.25
N ALA A 433 1.55 19.54 5.09
CA ALA A 433 0.83 19.78 3.85
C ALA A 433 1.86 19.82 2.73
N SER A 434 2.91 20.65 2.83
CA SER A 434 3.99 20.81 1.85
C SER A 434 4.87 19.59 1.63
N ASP A 435 4.92 18.56 2.49
CA ASP A 435 5.76 17.35 2.42
C ASP A 435 4.99 16.19 1.78
N LEU A 436 3.70 16.05 2.12
CA LEU A 436 2.73 15.28 1.34
C LEU A 436 2.54 15.89 -0.06
N ILE A 437 2.45 17.21 -0.11
CA ILE A 437 2.52 18.03 -1.32
C ILE A 437 3.93 18.00 -1.90
N LEU A 438 5.03 17.84 -1.16
CA LEU A 438 6.39 17.90 -1.74
C LEU A 438 6.57 16.65 -2.56
N ILE A 439 6.09 15.50 -2.04
CA ILE A 439 5.96 14.25 -2.76
C ILE A 439 5.17 14.41 -4.08
N MET A 440 4.33 15.44 -4.21
CA MET A 440 3.39 15.64 -5.33
C MET A 440 3.50 16.96 -6.15
N ILE A 441 4.13 18.02 -5.67
CA ILE A 441 3.94 19.43 -6.08
C ILE A 441 5.26 20.19 -6.04
N ASN A 442 6.26 19.71 -6.76
CA ASN A 442 7.00 20.69 -7.56
C ASN A 442 6.53 20.74 -9.02
N GLN A 443 5.55 19.90 -9.41
CA GLN A 443 4.90 19.94 -10.72
C GLN A 443 3.49 19.29 -10.68
N VAL A 444 2.45 20.03 -10.27
CA VAL A 444 1.02 19.61 -10.30
C VAL A 444 0.58 19.02 -11.65
N ASN A 445 1.27 19.37 -12.73
CA ASN A 445 0.98 18.83 -14.06
C ASN A 445 1.68 17.49 -14.35
N LEU A 446 2.77 17.11 -13.67
CA LEU A 446 3.56 15.93 -14.04
C LEU A 446 2.83 14.61 -13.74
N PHE A 447 2.14 14.49 -12.60
CA PHE A 447 1.39 13.27 -12.28
C PHE A 447 0.29 12.98 -13.32
N PRO A 448 -0.68 13.88 -13.58
CA PRO A 448 -1.71 13.62 -14.59
C PRO A 448 -1.12 13.46 -16.00
N ILE A 449 -0.03 14.18 -16.34
CA ILE A 449 0.68 13.97 -17.61
C ILE A 449 1.32 12.58 -17.69
N SER A 450 1.96 12.10 -16.62
CA SER A 450 2.61 10.79 -16.58
C SER A 450 1.58 9.66 -16.68
N VAL A 451 0.44 9.80 -16.00
CA VAL A 451 -0.70 8.88 -16.10
C VAL A 451 -1.28 8.88 -17.52
N LEU A 452 -1.45 10.06 -18.12
CA LEU A 452 -1.90 10.19 -19.52
C LEU A 452 -0.91 9.54 -20.49
N ILE A 453 0.40 9.76 -20.32
CA ILE A 453 1.44 9.14 -21.13
C ILE A 453 1.41 7.63 -20.97
N ALA A 454 1.33 7.11 -19.76
CA ALA A 454 1.24 5.67 -19.50
C ALA A 454 0.01 5.05 -20.16
N PHE A 455 -1.14 5.71 -20.07
CA PHE A 455 -2.37 5.30 -20.74
C PHE A 455 -2.24 5.33 -22.27
N LEU A 456 -1.65 6.38 -22.84
CA LEU A 456 -1.41 6.49 -24.28
C LEU A 456 -0.45 5.42 -24.79
N VAL A 457 0.64 5.15 -24.06
CA VAL A 457 1.58 4.06 -24.39
C VAL A 457 0.86 2.72 -24.37
N PHE A 458 0.05 2.46 -23.34
CA PHE A 458 -0.75 1.25 -23.25
C PHE A 458 -1.74 1.14 -24.43
N LEU A 459 -2.45 2.23 -24.74
CA LEU A 459 -3.39 2.28 -25.87
C LEU A 459 -2.68 2.01 -27.21
N ILE A 460 -1.51 2.58 -27.43
CA ILE A 460 -0.71 2.35 -28.64
C ILE A 460 -0.31 0.88 -28.74
N VAL A 461 0.25 0.31 -27.67
CA VAL A 461 0.64 -1.12 -27.63
C VAL A 461 -0.57 -2.00 -27.90
N TYR A 462 -1.71 -1.69 -27.28
CA TYR A 462 -2.97 -2.41 -27.47
C TYR A 462 -3.46 -2.34 -28.92
N VAL A 463 -3.46 -1.15 -29.54
CA VAL A 463 -3.83 -0.96 -30.95
C VAL A 463 -2.87 -1.70 -31.87
N VAL A 464 -1.58 -1.73 -31.57
CA VAL A 464 -0.58 -2.49 -32.34
C VAL A 464 -0.86 -3.98 -32.24
N ILE A 465 -1.05 -4.52 -31.04
CA ILE A 465 -1.38 -5.95 -30.83
C ILE A 465 -2.70 -6.29 -31.54
N TYR A 466 -3.73 -5.48 -31.38
CA TYR A 466 -5.01 -5.66 -32.05
C TYR A 466 -4.84 -5.63 -33.56
N ARG A 467 -4.06 -4.69 -34.12
CA ARG A 467 -3.83 -4.58 -35.56
C ARG A 467 -3.03 -5.74 -36.13
N ILE A 468 -2.01 -6.23 -35.41
CA ILE A 468 -1.24 -7.42 -35.80
C ILE A 468 -2.17 -8.63 -35.81
N THR A 469 -2.94 -8.80 -34.73
CA THR A 469 -3.90 -9.89 -34.60
C THR A 469 -4.94 -9.81 -35.72
N ALA A 470 -5.61 -8.67 -35.90
CA ALA A 470 -6.61 -8.45 -36.94
C ALA A 470 -6.06 -8.68 -38.36
N ARG A 471 -4.82 -8.27 -38.67
CA ARG A 471 -4.20 -8.54 -39.99
C ARG A 471 -3.96 -10.04 -40.22
N VAL A 472 -3.52 -10.76 -39.20
CA VAL A 472 -3.39 -12.23 -39.27
C VAL A 472 -4.78 -12.85 -39.50
N TYR A 473 -5.81 -12.32 -38.86
CA TYR A 473 -7.20 -12.78 -39.03
C TYR A 473 -7.78 -12.51 -40.42
N TYR A 474 -7.57 -11.33 -41.01
CA TYR A 474 -8.09 -11.01 -42.34
C TYR A 474 -7.44 -11.85 -43.45
N LYS A 475 -6.16 -12.20 -43.30
CA LYS A 475 -5.44 -13.08 -44.23
C LYS A 475 -5.89 -14.55 -44.21
N ILE A 476 -6.74 -14.95 -43.26
CA ILE A 476 -7.29 -16.32 -43.17
C ILE A 476 -8.68 -16.41 -43.83
N VAL A 477 -9.32 -15.27 -44.12
CA VAL A 477 -10.67 -15.20 -44.69
C VAL A 477 -10.66 -14.99 -46.21
N GLN A 478 -9.50 -14.65 -46.79
CA GLN A 478 -9.20 -14.77 -48.22
C GLN A 478 -8.41 -16.04 -48.45
#